data_AF-A0A5Q0GY15-F1
#
_entry.id   AF-A0A5Q0GY15-F1
#
_cell.length_a   1.000
_cell.length_b   1.000
_cell.length_c   1.000
_cell.angle_alpha   90.00
_cell.angle_beta   90.00
_cell.angle_gamma   90.00
#
_symmetry.space_group_name_H-M   'P 1'
#
loop_
_entity.id
_entity.type
_entity.pdbx_description
1 polymer ?
#
loop_
_entity_poly.entity_id
_entity_poly.type
_entity_poly.pdbx_seq_one_letter_code
_entity_poly.pdbx_strand_id
1 'polypeptide(L)'
;MNGRRRSPAVAWASTDLRTAPLPREGEGPRRGAPAPRGRRSLAGYLLVPRPGDAVKGLLVPVAFGLGALGVGSLDREAVVRAAVVWGALELLVYPARYQWNDVRGFAADQRHPGERDRGRLPGPLSRARRNVAASVAAALARLAAVACLPLLLPGLHLGGVLAATTAAVFGVAAVYEALRARCTGRTGHVPPAPGPGLVALWVVVGAGYAVRGTAGLAMAVDLGGHPGAAVAAVVALWAFGIAFVTGRWALEATAFARVDRGRLVWAARADQAREHLLGLVRWLPSPPAGQDPADWAALRGRTPPAAPWNLALVVSAAAAALTGRLLTGPAPAAHAVVAAVVGGVAALGAVLVPRGRVAVVLAGAAVQLAVLVAAGAPRPPAAVLPWVAVMAAYLVFSAGSRSTVGAPTRLARSAAAAALAPVARAVVGRATWQVLRGAERRGPR
;
A
#
# COMPACT_ATOMS: atom_id res chain seq x y z
N MET A 1 45.21 -19.37 32.71
CA MET A 1 44.20 -18.33 33.01
C MET A 1 43.80 -17.64 31.72
N ASN A 2 42.65 -17.99 31.14
CA ASN A 2 42.10 -17.29 29.97
C ASN A 2 40.57 -17.31 30.05
N GLY A 3 40.01 -16.21 30.54
CA GLY A 3 38.59 -16.02 30.79
C GLY A 3 37.83 -15.78 29.49
N ARG A 4 37.07 -16.78 29.02
CA ARG A 4 36.07 -16.61 27.97
C ARG A 4 34.85 -15.91 28.54
N ARG A 5 34.69 -14.63 28.20
CA ARG A 5 33.46 -13.85 28.41
C ARG A 5 32.31 -14.49 27.63
N ARG A 6 31.30 -15.00 28.34
CA ARG A 6 30.01 -15.42 27.76
C ARG A 6 29.22 -14.16 27.38
N SER A 7 28.92 -13.99 26.10
CA SER A 7 27.91 -13.02 25.64
C SER A 7 26.51 -13.50 26.04
N PRO A 8 25.58 -12.60 26.42
CA PRO A 8 24.21 -12.98 26.70
C PRO A 8 23.50 -13.33 25.39
N ALA A 9 23.23 -14.61 25.19
CA ALA A 9 22.35 -15.09 24.13
C ALA A 9 20.93 -14.59 24.40
N VAL A 10 20.40 -13.78 23.49
CA VAL A 10 18.97 -13.43 23.44
C VAL A 10 18.21 -14.71 23.08
N ALA A 11 17.57 -15.31 24.09
CA ALA A 11 16.74 -16.50 23.94
C ALA A 11 15.49 -16.15 23.12
N TRP A 12 15.55 -16.38 21.81
CA TRP A 12 14.36 -16.49 20.97
C TRP A 12 13.69 -17.81 21.34
N ALA A 13 12.51 -17.75 21.96
CA ALA A 13 11.70 -18.92 22.25
C ALA A 13 11.41 -19.67 20.92
N SER A 14 12.09 -20.80 20.74
CA SER A 14 11.85 -21.75 19.65
C SER A 14 10.45 -22.33 19.85
N THR A 15 9.47 -21.78 19.13
CA THR A 15 8.14 -22.37 19.09
C THR A 15 8.25 -23.60 18.20
N ASP A 16 8.12 -24.79 18.79
CA ASP A 16 8.08 -26.07 18.07
C ASP A 16 6.98 -26.05 17.01
N LEU A 17 7.37 -25.85 15.75
CA LEU A 17 6.53 -25.83 14.57
C LEU A 17 6.45 -27.25 14.01
N ARG A 18 5.55 -28.08 14.55
CA ARG A 18 5.20 -29.36 13.90
C ARG A 18 4.33 -29.09 12.67
N THR A 19 4.76 -29.58 11.51
CA THR A 19 3.96 -29.61 10.28
C THR A 19 2.77 -30.55 10.48
N ALA A 20 1.56 -30.01 10.51
CA ALA A 20 0.34 -30.80 10.66
C ALA A 20 -0.04 -31.48 9.32
N PRO A 21 -0.57 -32.72 9.34
CA PRO A 21 -1.06 -33.41 8.15
C PRO A 21 -2.28 -32.70 7.53
N LEU A 22 -2.48 -32.90 6.23
CA LEU A 22 -3.59 -32.33 5.45
C LEU A 22 -4.96 -32.84 5.95
N PRO A 23 -6.05 -32.05 5.83
CA PRO A 23 -7.36 -32.42 6.35
C PRO A 23 -8.01 -33.54 5.53
N ARG A 24 -8.77 -34.40 6.23
CA ARG A 24 -9.71 -35.36 5.61
C ARG A 24 -10.97 -34.62 5.15
N GLU A 25 -11.45 -34.94 3.96
CA GLU A 25 -12.74 -34.48 3.42
C GLU A 25 -13.88 -34.97 4.34
N GLY A 26 -14.63 -34.06 4.97
CA GLY A 26 -15.78 -34.47 5.79
C GLY A 26 -16.45 -33.44 6.71
N GLU A 27 -15.86 -32.27 6.99
CA GLU A 27 -16.53 -31.28 7.85
C GLU A 27 -17.57 -30.45 7.08
N GLY A 28 -18.84 -30.62 7.44
CA GLY A 28 -19.99 -29.95 6.83
C GLY A 28 -20.06 -28.42 7.08
N PRO A 29 -20.83 -27.69 6.28
CA PRO A 29 -20.84 -26.23 6.27
C PRO A 29 -21.48 -25.63 7.54
N ARG A 30 -20.70 -24.81 8.26
CA ARG A 30 -21.20 -24.00 9.40
C ARG A 30 -22.24 -22.98 8.92
N ARG A 31 -23.42 -22.99 9.56
CA ARG A 31 -24.51 -22.02 9.36
C ARG A 31 -24.06 -20.62 9.82
N GLY A 32 -24.17 -19.63 8.95
CA GLY A 32 -23.90 -18.21 9.26
C GLY A 32 -22.91 -17.49 8.34
N ALA A 33 -22.27 -18.20 7.39
CA ALA A 33 -21.39 -17.54 6.43
C ALA A 33 -22.20 -16.65 5.47
N PRO A 34 -21.82 -15.37 5.27
CA PRO A 34 -22.45 -14.52 4.28
C PRO A 34 -22.42 -15.19 2.91
N ALA A 35 -23.50 -15.03 2.13
CA ALA A 35 -23.64 -15.64 0.81
C ALA A 35 -22.37 -15.44 -0.02
N PRO A 36 -21.84 -16.49 -0.68
CA PRO A 36 -20.59 -16.40 -1.41
C PRO A 36 -20.69 -15.29 -2.46
N ARG A 37 -19.86 -14.24 -2.31
CA ARG A 37 -19.77 -13.17 -3.31
C ARG A 37 -19.47 -13.83 -4.66
N GLY A 38 -20.34 -13.55 -5.65
CA GLY A 38 -20.23 -14.12 -6.98
C GLY A 38 -18.85 -13.87 -7.61
N ARG A 39 -18.35 -14.84 -8.38
CA ARG A 39 -17.09 -14.68 -9.13
C ARG A 39 -17.20 -13.47 -10.06
N ARG A 40 -16.18 -12.62 -10.05
CA ARG A 40 -16.12 -11.42 -10.89
C ARG A 40 -16.15 -11.80 -12.38
N SER A 41 -16.91 -11.06 -13.19
CA SER A 41 -16.93 -11.23 -14.64
C SER A 41 -15.62 -10.74 -15.29
N LEU A 42 -15.27 -11.33 -16.44
CA LEU A 42 -14.10 -10.88 -17.22
C LEU A 42 -14.24 -9.41 -17.64
N ALA A 43 -15.42 -8.98 -18.11
CA ALA A 43 -15.66 -7.60 -18.49
C ALA A 43 -15.43 -6.63 -17.31
N GLY A 44 -15.98 -6.95 -16.13
CA GLY A 44 -15.76 -6.14 -14.93
C GLY A 44 -14.29 -6.08 -14.53
N TYR A 45 -13.55 -7.19 -14.70
CA TYR A 45 -12.10 -7.23 -14.50
C TYR A 45 -11.35 -6.35 -15.52
N LEU A 46 -11.66 -6.46 -16.81
CA LEU A 46 -10.99 -5.71 -17.87
C LEU A 46 -11.18 -4.21 -17.75
N LEU A 47 -12.28 -3.73 -17.16
CA LEU A 47 -12.50 -2.31 -16.89
C LEU A 47 -11.70 -1.83 -15.68
N VAL A 48 -11.77 -2.55 -14.56
CA VAL A 48 -11.15 -2.13 -13.29
C VAL A 48 -10.37 -3.30 -12.67
N PRO A 49 -9.15 -3.64 -13.12
CA PRO A 49 -8.48 -4.88 -12.73
C PRO A 49 -8.38 -5.12 -11.23
N ARG A 50 -8.07 -4.09 -10.43
CA ARG A 50 -7.87 -4.23 -8.97
C ARG A 50 -8.57 -3.11 -8.18
N PRO A 51 -9.89 -3.20 -7.93
CA PRO A 51 -10.63 -2.13 -7.22
C PRO A 51 -10.13 -1.92 -5.78
N GLY A 52 -9.69 -2.99 -5.09
CA GLY A 52 -9.11 -2.90 -3.74
C GLY A 52 -7.71 -2.24 -3.68
N ASP A 53 -7.17 -1.83 -4.83
CA ASP A 53 -5.94 -1.05 -4.94
C ASP A 53 -6.21 0.44 -5.29
N ALA A 54 -7.47 0.84 -5.52
CA ALA A 54 -7.83 2.21 -5.92
C ALA A 54 -7.36 3.30 -4.94
N VAL A 55 -7.28 2.98 -3.64
CA VAL A 55 -6.77 3.90 -2.62
C VAL A 55 -5.33 4.36 -2.89
N LYS A 56 -4.53 3.56 -3.60
CA LYS A 56 -3.16 3.94 -4.00
C LYS A 56 -3.15 5.11 -4.98
N GLY A 57 -4.24 5.28 -5.74
CA GLY A 57 -4.39 6.42 -6.63
C GLY A 57 -4.48 7.76 -5.91
N LEU A 58 -4.67 7.79 -4.60
CA LEU A 58 -4.62 9.04 -3.82
C LEU A 58 -3.20 9.58 -3.63
N LEU A 59 -2.15 8.78 -3.86
CA LEU A 59 -0.76 9.22 -3.67
C LEU A 59 -0.39 10.39 -4.58
N VAL A 60 -0.82 10.37 -5.84
CA VAL A 60 -0.53 11.43 -6.80
C VAL A 60 -1.16 12.77 -6.36
N PRO A 61 -2.50 12.88 -6.14
CA PRO A 61 -3.10 14.14 -5.73
C PRO A 61 -2.67 14.60 -4.34
N VAL A 62 -2.42 13.67 -3.40
CA VAL A 62 -1.89 14.04 -2.06
C VAL A 62 -0.49 14.63 -2.19
N ALA A 63 0.41 14.00 -2.95
CA ALA A 63 1.77 14.50 -3.12
C ALA A 63 1.80 15.83 -3.89
N PHE A 64 0.95 15.99 -4.91
CA PHE A 64 0.75 17.27 -5.60
C PHE A 64 0.29 18.36 -4.62
N GLY A 65 -0.75 18.08 -3.81
CA GLY A 65 -1.26 19.03 -2.83
C GLY A 65 -0.22 19.40 -1.77
N LEU A 66 0.56 18.44 -1.27
CA LEU A 66 1.66 18.70 -0.33
C LEU A 66 2.75 19.59 -0.96
N GLY A 67 3.09 19.36 -2.22
CA GLY A 67 4.01 20.22 -2.97
C GLY A 67 3.49 21.64 -3.14
N ALA A 68 2.25 21.78 -3.61
CA ALA A 68 1.59 23.07 -3.84
C ALA A 68 1.46 23.88 -2.54
N LEU A 69 1.11 23.22 -1.41
CA LEU A 69 1.07 23.87 -0.10
C LEU A 69 2.47 24.25 0.42
N GLY A 70 3.48 23.43 0.13
CA GLY A 70 4.87 23.72 0.49
C GLY A 70 5.39 24.98 -0.21
N VAL A 71 5.26 25.03 -1.54
CA VAL A 71 5.68 26.16 -2.38
C VAL A 71 4.72 27.35 -2.26
N GLY A 72 3.48 27.10 -1.85
CA GLY A 72 2.44 28.11 -1.60
C GLY A 72 1.95 28.80 -2.87
N SER A 73 2.01 28.10 -3.99
CA SER A 73 1.47 28.52 -5.27
C SER A 73 0.63 27.39 -5.85
N LEU A 74 -0.45 27.77 -6.53
CA LEU A 74 -1.30 26.85 -7.27
C LEU A 74 -1.55 27.45 -8.65
N ASP A 75 -0.93 26.86 -9.66
CA ASP A 75 -1.13 27.25 -11.04
C ASP A 75 -2.25 26.41 -11.69
N ARG A 76 -3.11 27.05 -12.49
CA ARG A 76 -4.26 26.38 -13.12
C ARG A 76 -3.79 25.33 -14.13
N GLU A 77 -2.77 25.65 -14.92
CA GLU A 77 -2.22 24.71 -15.89
C GLU A 77 -1.60 23.51 -15.18
N ALA A 78 -0.83 23.74 -14.11
CA ALA A 78 -0.28 22.67 -13.26
C ALA A 78 -1.38 21.75 -12.68
N VAL A 79 -2.51 22.30 -12.23
CA VAL A 79 -3.65 21.51 -11.73
C VAL A 79 -4.25 20.64 -12.85
N VAL A 80 -4.49 21.21 -14.03
CA VAL A 80 -5.04 20.45 -15.18
C VAL A 80 -4.07 19.37 -15.61
N ARG A 81 -2.78 19.71 -15.74
CA ARG A 81 -1.71 18.76 -16.08
C ARG A 81 -1.61 17.64 -15.05
N ALA A 82 -1.62 17.96 -13.76
CA ALA A 82 -1.61 16.98 -12.68
C ALA A 82 -2.83 16.05 -12.73
N ALA A 83 -4.03 16.59 -13.01
CA ALA A 83 -5.25 15.78 -13.15
C ALA A 83 -5.18 14.82 -14.35
N VAL A 84 -4.65 15.27 -15.49
CA VAL A 84 -4.48 14.42 -16.69
C VAL A 84 -3.44 13.33 -16.43
N VAL A 85 -2.28 13.68 -15.86
CA VAL A 85 -1.22 12.71 -15.51
C VAL A 85 -1.74 11.70 -14.48
N TRP A 86 -2.48 12.15 -13.47
CA TRP A 86 -3.13 11.28 -12.49
C TRP A 86 -4.11 10.30 -13.15
N GLY A 87 -4.99 10.80 -14.02
CA GLY A 87 -5.91 9.96 -14.78
C GLY A 87 -5.19 8.94 -15.65
N ALA A 88 -4.16 9.35 -16.39
CA ALA A 88 -3.35 8.45 -17.21
C ALA A 88 -2.67 7.37 -16.37
N LEU A 89 -2.06 7.74 -15.24
CA LEU A 89 -1.39 6.79 -14.36
C LEU A 89 -2.35 5.78 -13.75
N GLU A 90 -3.45 6.23 -13.14
CA GLU A 90 -4.31 5.37 -12.34
C GLU A 90 -5.39 4.64 -13.15
N LEU A 91 -5.79 5.16 -14.32
CA LEU A 91 -6.81 4.54 -15.17
C LEU A 91 -6.23 3.75 -16.35
N LEU A 92 -4.99 4.06 -16.78
CA LEU A 92 -4.36 3.42 -17.94
C LEU A 92 -3.09 2.65 -17.56
N VAL A 93 -2.06 3.33 -17.05
CA VAL A 93 -0.73 2.72 -16.82
C VAL A 93 -0.77 1.65 -15.74
N TYR A 94 -1.29 1.96 -14.54
CA TYR A 94 -1.34 0.99 -13.45
C TYR A 94 -2.29 -0.18 -13.71
N PRO A 95 -3.49 0.03 -14.29
CA PRO A 95 -4.32 -1.07 -14.75
C PRO A 95 -3.60 -2.01 -15.73
N ALA A 96 -2.89 -1.48 -16.73
CA ALA A 96 -2.07 -2.29 -17.64
C ALA A 96 -0.97 -3.08 -16.89
N ARG A 97 -0.28 -2.43 -15.94
CA ARG A 97 0.71 -3.10 -15.08
C ARG A 97 0.09 -4.19 -14.19
N TYR A 98 -1.10 -3.96 -13.66
CA TYR A 98 -1.83 -4.95 -12.85
C TYR A 98 -2.25 -6.15 -13.69
N GLN A 99 -2.72 -5.91 -14.91
CA GLN A 99 -3.04 -6.97 -15.87
C GLN A 99 -1.81 -7.81 -16.20
N TRP A 100 -0.65 -7.20 -16.42
CA TRP A 100 0.60 -7.95 -16.63
C TRP A 100 0.94 -8.83 -15.43
N ASN A 101 0.87 -8.28 -14.21
CA ASN A 101 1.11 -9.03 -12.98
C ASN A 101 0.13 -10.22 -12.81
N ASP A 102 -1.15 -10.00 -13.07
CA ASP A 102 -2.18 -11.04 -12.96
C ASP A 102 -2.01 -12.14 -14.02
N VAL A 103 -1.63 -11.80 -15.26
CA VAL A 103 -1.31 -12.77 -16.31
C VAL A 103 -0.14 -13.67 -15.88
N ARG A 104 0.94 -13.07 -15.36
CA ARG A 104 2.11 -13.81 -14.85
C ARG A 104 1.79 -14.64 -13.61
N GLY A 105 0.86 -14.18 -12.78
CA GLY A 105 0.44 -14.81 -11.53
C GLY A 105 -0.75 -15.76 -11.65
N PHE A 106 -1.33 -15.92 -12.85
CA PHE A 106 -2.67 -16.49 -13.02
C PHE A 106 -2.86 -17.84 -12.32
N ALA A 107 -1.98 -18.81 -12.59
CA ALA A 107 -2.09 -20.14 -12.00
C ALA A 107 -1.96 -20.14 -10.46
N ALA A 108 -1.01 -19.37 -9.92
CA ALA A 108 -0.82 -19.23 -8.47
C ALA A 108 -1.97 -18.47 -7.80
N ASP A 109 -2.66 -17.59 -8.52
CA ASP A 109 -3.83 -16.86 -8.04
C ASP A 109 -5.07 -17.76 -7.98
N GLN A 110 -5.28 -18.65 -8.97
CA GLN A 110 -6.36 -19.65 -8.94
C GLN A 110 -6.18 -20.73 -7.85
N ARG A 111 -4.99 -20.85 -7.26
CA ARG A 111 -4.69 -21.80 -6.18
C ARG A 111 -4.63 -21.14 -4.80
N HIS A 112 -4.93 -19.85 -4.73
CA HIS A 112 -4.88 -19.08 -3.49
C HIS A 112 -6.11 -19.39 -2.61
N PRO A 113 -5.97 -19.57 -1.28
CA PRO A 113 -7.12 -19.86 -0.40
C PRO A 113 -8.26 -18.83 -0.50
N GLY A 114 -7.90 -17.55 -0.62
CA GLY A 114 -8.83 -16.45 -0.89
C GLY A 114 -9.03 -16.08 -2.37
N GLU A 115 -8.97 -17.01 -3.33
CA GLU A 115 -9.06 -16.68 -4.78
C GLU A 115 -10.23 -15.75 -5.16
N ARG A 116 -11.39 -15.92 -4.53
CA ARG A 116 -12.63 -15.18 -4.84
C ARG A 116 -12.57 -13.71 -4.41
N ASP A 117 -11.87 -13.42 -3.31
CA ASP A 117 -11.85 -12.09 -2.69
C ASP A 117 -10.76 -11.17 -3.25
N ARG A 118 -9.79 -11.72 -3.99
CA ARG A 118 -8.61 -10.97 -4.43
C ARG A 118 -8.84 -10.06 -5.63
N GLY A 119 -9.97 -10.24 -6.34
CA GLY A 119 -10.34 -9.45 -7.50
C GLY A 119 -9.36 -9.57 -8.68
N ARG A 120 -8.60 -10.67 -8.78
CA ARG A 120 -7.61 -10.96 -9.84
C ARG A 120 -8.29 -11.40 -11.14
N LEU A 121 -7.49 -11.68 -12.18
CA LEU A 121 -7.97 -12.22 -13.46
C LEU A 121 -8.86 -13.46 -13.21
N PRO A 122 -10.13 -13.45 -13.64
CA PRO A 122 -11.06 -14.53 -13.31
C PRO A 122 -10.67 -15.84 -13.99
N GLY A 123 -10.88 -16.95 -13.28
CA GLY A 123 -10.72 -18.31 -13.82
C GLY A 123 -11.94 -18.80 -14.62
N PRO A 124 -12.06 -20.12 -14.85
CA PRO A 124 -11.16 -21.21 -14.44
C PRO A 124 -9.88 -21.33 -15.30
N LEU A 125 -8.95 -22.21 -14.90
CA LEU A 125 -7.71 -22.51 -15.65
C LEU A 125 -7.98 -23.00 -17.08
N SER A 126 -9.09 -23.70 -17.33
CA SER A 126 -9.48 -24.13 -18.68
C SER A 126 -9.75 -22.97 -19.64
N ARG A 127 -10.01 -21.76 -19.12
CA ARG A 127 -10.20 -20.53 -19.92
C ARG A 127 -8.96 -19.62 -19.91
N ALA A 128 -7.80 -20.11 -19.45
CA ALA A 128 -6.57 -19.32 -19.31
C ALA A 128 -6.22 -18.56 -20.60
N ARG A 129 -6.14 -19.25 -21.74
CA ARG A 129 -5.73 -18.65 -23.02
C ARG A 129 -6.59 -17.45 -23.40
N ARG A 130 -7.92 -17.62 -23.36
CA ARG A 130 -8.88 -16.55 -23.68
C ARG A 130 -8.76 -15.37 -22.71
N ASN A 131 -8.74 -15.64 -21.41
CA ASN A 131 -8.74 -14.59 -20.39
C ASN A 131 -7.41 -13.82 -20.39
N VAL A 132 -6.28 -14.52 -20.58
CA VAL A 132 -4.95 -13.93 -20.73
C VAL A 132 -4.89 -13.07 -21.99
N ALA A 133 -5.33 -13.57 -23.15
CA ALA A 133 -5.33 -12.81 -24.40
C ALA A 133 -6.15 -11.51 -24.28
N ALA A 134 -7.37 -11.60 -23.72
CA ALA A 134 -8.21 -10.43 -23.49
C ALA A 134 -7.57 -9.42 -22.52
N SER A 135 -6.91 -9.90 -21.46
CA SER A 135 -6.19 -9.06 -20.51
C SER A 135 -4.98 -8.35 -21.14
N VAL A 136 -4.23 -9.05 -21.99
CA VAL A 136 -3.08 -8.47 -22.73
C VAL A 136 -3.55 -7.43 -23.73
N ALA A 137 -4.59 -7.74 -24.53
CA ALA A 137 -5.15 -6.79 -25.49
C ALA A 137 -5.63 -5.50 -24.79
N ALA A 138 -6.34 -5.64 -23.66
CA ALA A 138 -6.80 -4.50 -22.87
C ALA A 138 -5.66 -3.71 -22.20
N ALA A 139 -4.54 -4.35 -21.87
CA ALA A 139 -3.36 -3.66 -21.37
C ALA A 139 -2.66 -2.86 -22.49
N LEU A 140 -2.50 -3.45 -23.67
CA LEU A 140 -1.91 -2.79 -24.84
C LEU A 140 -2.75 -1.58 -25.29
N ALA A 141 -4.07 -1.73 -25.35
CA ALA A 141 -4.98 -0.63 -25.69
C ALA A 141 -4.83 0.57 -24.73
N ARG A 142 -4.64 0.31 -23.44
CA ARG A 142 -4.37 1.37 -22.45
C ARG A 142 -3.05 2.09 -22.69
N LEU A 143 -2.00 1.34 -23.00
CA LEU A 143 -0.68 1.94 -23.28
C LEU A 143 -0.70 2.76 -24.57
N ALA A 144 -1.42 2.28 -25.61
CA ALA A 144 -1.67 3.07 -26.81
C ALA A 144 -2.41 4.37 -26.49
N ALA A 145 -3.45 4.31 -25.66
CA ALA A 145 -4.17 5.51 -25.22
C ALA A 145 -3.26 6.51 -24.48
N VAL A 146 -2.35 6.03 -23.61
CA VAL A 146 -1.34 6.88 -22.93
C VAL A 146 -0.42 7.55 -23.95
N ALA A 147 0.03 6.82 -24.98
CA ALA A 147 0.90 7.36 -26.03
C ALA A 147 0.20 8.42 -26.91
N CYS A 148 -1.12 8.34 -27.07
CA CYS A 148 -1.90 9.34 -27.80
C CYS A 148 -2.11 10.65 -27.01
N LEU A 149 -2.09 10.62 -25.66
CA LEU A 149 -2.40 11.82 -24.85
C LEU A 149 -1.51 13.04 -25.15
N PRO A 150 -0.17 12.92 -25.30
CA PRO A 150 0.68 14.05 -25.69
C PRO A 150 0.32 14.64 -27.06
N LEU A 151 -0.18 13.82 -28.00
CA LEU A 151 -0.59 14.26 -29.33
C LEU A 151 -1.95 14.97 -29.30
N LEU A 152 -2.86 14.48 -28.46
CA LEU A 152 -4.21 15.05 -28.31
C LEU A 152 -4.22 16.32 -27.45
N LEU A 153 -3.24 16.49 -26.57
CA LEU A 153 -3.14 17.61 -25.62
C LEU A 153 -1.74 18.27 -25.69
N PRO A 154 -1.32 18.81 -26.85
CA PRO A 154 0.05 19.29 -27.05
C PRO A 154 0.43 20.45 -26.12
N GLY A 155 -0.54 21.30 -25.76
CA GLY A 155 -0.32 22.44 -24.85
C GLY A 155 0.00 22.07 -23.39
N LEU A 156 -0.10 20.80 -23.00
CA LEU A 156 0.19 20.35 -21.63
C LEU A 156 1.59 19.70 -21.49
N HIS A 157 2.36 19.59 -22.58
CA HIS A 157 3.72 19.04 -22.58
C HIS A 157 3.85 17.67 -21.86
N LEU A 158 2.88 16.79 -22.06
CA LEU A 158 2.75 15.53 -21.31
C LEU A 158 3.78 14.45 -21.69
N GLY A 159 4.43 14.57 -22.85
CA GLY A 159 5.24 13.51 -23.46
C GLY A 159 6.33 12.97 -22.52
N GLY A 160 7.21 13.86 -22.03
CA GLY A 160 8.31 13.46 -21.16
C GLY A 160 7.85 12.83 -19.84
N VAL A 161 6.85 13.43 -19.18
CA VAL A 161 6.36 12.91 -17.89
C VAL A 161 5.62 11.58 -18.04
N LEU A 162 4.78 11.40 -19.06
CA LEU A 162 4.07 10.14 -19.28
C LEU A 162 5.02 9.03 -19.71
N ALA A 163 6.01 9.31 -20.56
CA ALA A 163 7.03 8.35 -20.95
C ALA A 163 7.88 7.91 -19.75
N ALA A 164 8.43 8.86 -18.99
CA ALA A 164 9.26 8.57 -17.82
C ALA A 164 8.52 7.79 -16.74
N THR A 165 7.29 8.20 -16.40
CA THR A 165 6.50 7.52 -15.38
C THR A 165 6.02 6.13 -15.84
N THR A 166 5.64 5.96 -17.11
CA THR A 166 5.30 4.65 -17.68
C THR A 166 6.52 3.73 -17.63
N ALA A 167 7.68 4.20 -18.10
CA ALA A 167 8.94 3.45 -18.05
C ALA A 167 9.29 3.05 -16.60
N ALA A 168 9.16 3.97 -15.64
CA ALA A 168 9.42 3.68 -14.23
C ALA A 168 8.46 2.63 -13.65
N VAL A 169 7.15 2.72 -13.93
CA VAL A 169 6.16 1.74 -13.46
C VAL A 169 6.45 0.34 -13.98
N PHE A 170 6.73 0.21 -15.28
CA PHE A 170 7.03 -1.08 -15.91
C PHE A 170 8.43 -1.60 -15.55
N GLY A 171 9.42 -0.71 -15.40
CA GLY A 171 10.76 -1.06 -14.93
C GLY A 171 10.74 -1.66 -13.52
N VAL A 172 10.05 -1.00 -12.58
CA VAL A 172 9.84 -1.53 -11.23
C VAL A 172 9.10 -2.88 -11.27
N ALA A 173 8.09 -3.01 -12.14
CA ALA A 173 7.36 -4.27 -12.30
C ALA A 173 8.26 -5.39 -12.84
N ALA A 174 9.13 -5.11 -13.82
CA ALA A 174 10.06 -6.07 -14.38
C ALA A 174 11.05 -6.57 -13.32
N VAL A 175 11.68 -5.66 -12.56
CA VAL A 175 12.59 -6.01 -11.46
C VAL A 175 11.88 -6.85 -10.41
N TYR A 176 10.67 -6.44 -10.00
CA TYR A 176 9.85 -7.20 -9.06
C TYR A 176 9.56 -8.62 -9.55
N GLU A 177 9.10 -8.78 -10.79
CA GLU A 177 8.76 -10.10 -11.34
C GLU A 177 10.00 -10.98 -11.54
N ALA A 178 11.15 -10.40 -11.91
CA ALA A 178 12.42 -11.10 -12.02
C ALA A 178 12.89 -11.63 -10.66
N LEU A 179 12.83 -10.79 -9.61
CA LEU A 179 13.12 -11.21 -8.24
C LEU A 179 12.15 -12.29 -7.77
N ARG A 180 10.84 -12.08 -7.95
CA ARG A 180 9.78 -13.02 -7.54
C ARG A 180 9.98 -14.39 -8.18
N ALA A 181 10.23 -14.44 -9.49
CA ALA A 181 10.47 -15.70 -10.20
C ALA A 181 11.71 -16.44 -9.67
N ARG A 182 12.72 -15.73 -9.19
CA ARG A 182 13.94 -16.33 -8.62
C ARG A 182 13.77 -16.78 -7.18
N CYS A 183 12.97 -16.09 -6.36
CA CYS A 183 12.95 -16.32 -4.90
C CYS A 183 11.70 -17.00 -4.35
N THR A 184 10.71 -17.31 -5.19
CA THR A 184 9.44 -17.95 -4.78
C THR A 184 9.17 -19.23 -5.56
N GLY A 185 8.27 -20.07 -5.07
CA GLY A 185 7.90 -21.35 -5.70
C GLY A 185 8.79 -22.54 -5.32
N ARG A 186 9.58 -22.43 -4.26
CA ARG A 186 10.63 -23.41 -3.89
C ARG A 186 10.26 -24.27 -2.70
N THR A 187 9.42 -23.79 -1.78
CA THR A 187 9.11 -24.51 -0.54
C THR A 187 7.68 -24.24 -0.05
N GLY A 188 7.09 -25.22 0.62
CA GLY A 188 5.85 -25.06 1.39
C GLY A 188 6.07 -24.70 2.86
N HIS A 189 7.32 -24.58 3.31
CA HIS A 189 7.64 -24.29 4.71
C HIS A 189 7.24 -22.86 5.09
N VAL A 190 6.58 -22.72 6.25
CA VAL A 190 6.12 -21.42 6.77
C VAL A 190 6.58 -21.23 8.22
N PRO A 191 7.32 -20.14 8.53
CA PRO A 191 7.84 -19.13 7.60
C PRO A 191 9.11 -19.63 6.86
N PRO A 192 9.29 -19.36 5.56
CA PRO A 192 10.54 -19.68 4.85
C PRO A 192 11.72 -18.88 5.42
N ALA A 193 12.96 -19.33 5.33
CA ALA A 193 14.12 -18.54 5.80
C ALA A 193 14.23 -17.19 5.02
N PRO A 194 14.51 -16.06 5.69
CA PRO A 194 14.62 -14.76 5.03
C PRO A 194 15.95 -14.65 4.26
N GLY A 195 15.98 -15.19 3.05
CA GLY A 195 17.14 -15.05 2.15
C GLY A 195 17.23 -13.66 1.52
N PRO A 196 18.41 -13.27 0.99
CA PRO A 196 18.63 -11.97 0.34
C PRO A 196 17.60 -11.65 -0.76
N GLY A 197 17.17 -12.66 -1.53
CA GLY A 197 16.17 -12.48 -2.59
C GLY A 197 14.78 -12.09 -2.07
N LEU A 198 14.38 -12.54 -0.89
CA LEU A 198 13.10 -12.13 -0.28
C LEU A 198 13.21 -10.70 0.27
N VAL A 199 14.34 -10.37 0.89
CA VAL A 199 14.61 -9.01 1.39
C VAL A 199 14.65 -8.01 0.24
N ALA A 200 15.35 -8.31 -0.86
CA ALA A 200 15.38 -7.48 -2.05
C ALA A 200 13.97 -7.26 -2.61
N LEU A 201 13.13 -8.30 -2.61
CA LEU A 201 11.74 -8.19 -3.04
C LEU A 201 10.92 -7.30 -2.09
N TRP A 202 11.12 -7.38 -0.78
CA TRP A 202 10.50 -6.46 0.19
C TRP A 202 10.92 -5.01 0.01
N VAL A 203 12.17 -4.76 -0.39
CA VAL A 203 12.66 -3.41 -0.68
C VAL A 203 12.05 -2.89 -1.98
N VAL A 204 12.10 -3.66 -3.07
CA VAL A 204 11.66 -3.22 -4.41
C VAL A 204 10.18 -2.85 -4.46
N VAL A 205 9.33 -3.50 -3.68
CA VAL A 205 7.88 -3.20 -3.72
C VAL A 205 7.52 -1.79 -3.26
N GLY A 206 8.41 -1.10 -2.54
CA GLY A 206 8.22 0.30 -2.19
C GLY A 206 8.39 1.28 -3.35
N ALA A 207 9.17 0.92 -4.38
CA ALA A 207 9.48 1.82 -5.49
C ALA A 207 8.22 2.29 -6.26
N GLY A 208 7.17 1.46 -6.31
CA GLY A 208 5.90 1.86 -6.94
C GLY A 208 5.17 3.00 -6.21
N TYR A 209 5.48 3.27 -4.94
CA TYR A 209 4.96 4.42 -4.19
C TYR A 209 5.79 5.67 -4.44
N ALA A 210 7.12 5.50 -4.54
CA ALA A 210 8.02 6.56 -4.98
C ALA A 210 7.58 7.10 -6.34
N VAL A 211 7.41 6.25 -7.35
CA VAL A 211 6.98 6.68 -8.70
C VAL A 211 5.67 7.48 -8.66
N ARG A 212 4.65 7.04 -7.91
CA ARG A 212 3.38 7.78 -7.79
C ARG A 212 3.55 9.13 -7.12
N GLY A 213 4.14 9.13 -5.93
CA GLY A 213 4.22 10.34 -5.13
C GLY A 213 5.17 11.36 -5.75
N THR A 214 6.28 10.94 -6.35
CA THR A 214 7.19 11.86 -7.05
C THR A 214 6.57 12.38 -8.34
N ALA A 215 5.78 11.59 -9.07
CA ALA A 215 5.02 12.10 -10.21
C ALA A 215 4.06 13.21 -9.80
N GLY A 216 3.31 13.02 -8.70
CA GLY A 216 2.43 14.07 -8.15
C GLY A 216 3.20 15.30 -7.69
N LEU A 217 4.28 15.10 -6.94
CA LEU A 217 5.11 16.19 -6.41
C LEU A 217 5.79 16.99 -7.52
N ALA A 218 6.29 16.33 -8.57
CA ALA A 218 6.93 16.96 -9.72
C ALA A 218 5.98 17.82 -10.56
N MET A 219 4.66 17.64 -10.43
CA MET A 219 3.68 18.54 -11.07
C MET A 219 3.45 19.82 -10.25
N ALA A 220 3.87 19.87 -8.99
CA ALA A 220 3.75 21.04 -8.12
C ALA A 220 5.09 21.74 -7.88
N VAL A 221 6.20 21.02 -7.94
CA VAL A 221 7.54 21.51 -7.57
C VAL A 221 8.55 21.11 -8.65
N ASP A 222 9.42 22.05 -9.03
CA ASP A 222 10.61 21.72 -9.81
C ASP A 222 11.61 20.94 -8.96
N LEU A 223 11.52 19.61 -9.03
CA LEU A 223 12.42 18.70 -8.32
C LEU A 223 13.86 18.74 -8.87
N GLY A 224 14.06 19.20 -10.11
CA GLY A 224 15.38 19.34 -10.71
C GLY A 224 16.18 20.47 -10.06
N GLY A 225 15.54 21.61 -9.81
CA GLY A 225 16.12 22.72 -9.04
C GLY A 225 16.29 22.44 -7.54
N HIS A 226 15.66 21.39 -7.01
CA HIS A 226 15.63 21.08 -5.57
C HIS A 226 16.03 19.62 -5.28
N PRO A 227 17.26 19.19 -5.61
CA PRO A 227 17.66 17.78 -5.56
C PRO A 227 17.58 17.18 -4.14
N GLY A 228 17.86 17.96 -3.09
CA GLY A 228 17.72 17.51 -1.70
C GLY A 228 16.27 17.15 -1.34
N ALA A 229 15.30 17.97 -1.77
CA ALA A 229 13.88 17.70 -1.56
C ALA A 229 13.43 16.49 -2.38
N ALA A 230 13.92 16.36 -3.62
CA ALA A 230 13.63 15.22 -4.49
C ALA A 230 14.11 13.89 -3.88
N VAL A 231 15.35 13.83 -3.42
CA VAL A 231 15.92 12.64 -2.76
C VAL A 231 15.16 12.30 -1.48
N ALA A 232 14.91 13.29 -0.62
CA ALA A 232 14.14 13.09 0.61
C ALA A 232 12.73 12.53 0.32
N ALA A 233 12.03 13.09 -0.68
CA ALA A 233 10.71 12.65 -1.08
C ALA A 233 10.72 11.21 -1.62
N VAL A 234 11.70 10.88 -2.48
CA VAL A 234 11.89 9.51 -3.01
C VAL A 234 12.09 8.53 -1.85
N VAL A 235 12.99 8.82 -0.90
CA VAL A 235 13.25 7.96 0.25
C VAL A 235 12.00 7.81 1.11
N ALA A 236 11.29 8.93 1.39
CA ALA A 236 10.07 8.92 2.19
C ALA A 236 8.99 8.02 1.58
N LEU A 237 8.72 8.19 0.28
CA LEU A 237 7.68 7.46 -0.45
C LEU A 237 8.07 6.00 -0.72
N TRP A 238 9.35 5.73 -1.00
CA TRP A 238 9.84 4.36 -1.16
C TRP A 238 9.70 3.60 0.16
N ALA A 239 10.24 4.14 1.25
CA ALA A 239 10.17 3.52 2.57
C ALA A 239 8.70 3.38 3.04
N PHE A 240 7.85 4.38 2.77
CA PHE A 240 6.41 4.27 2.99
C PHE A 240 5.81 3.08 2.24
N GLY A 241 6.17 2.92 0.97
CA GLY A 241 5.73 1.80 0.15
C GLY A 241 6.18 0.44 0.69
N ILE A 242 7.41 0.34 1.20
CA ILE A 242 7.89 -0.88 1.89
C ILE A 242 7.02 -1.14 3.11
N ALA A 243 6.80 -0.13 3.96
CA ALA A 243 5.98 -0.25 5.16
C ALA A 243 4.56 -0.72 4.86
N PHE A 244 3.90 -0.04 3.91
CA PHE A 244 2.53 -0.36 3.53
C PHE A 244 2.42 -1.75 2.87
N VAL A 245 3.28 -2.09 1.91
CA VAL A 245 3.17 -3.34 1.17
C VAL A 245 3.52 -4.53 2.04
N THR A 246 4.60 -4.46 2.82
CA THR A 246 4.97 -5.57 3.72
C THR A 246 3.96 -5.73 4.85
N GLY A 247 3.43 -4.64 5.41
CA GLY A 247 2.31 -4.71 6.35
C GLY A 247 1.07 -5.38 5.74
N ARG A 248 0.67 -4.96 4.53
CA ARG A 248 -0.45 -5.56 3.80
C ARG A 248 -0.22 -7.03 3.48
N TRP A 249 0.99 -7.42 3.09
CA TRP A 249 1.34 -8.82 2.84
C TRP A 249 1.33 -9.68 4.09
N ALA A 250 1.75 -9.14 5.24
CA ALA A 250 1.64 -9.84 6.50
C ALA A 250 0.16 -10.12 6.86
N LEU A 251 -0.75 -9.17 6.57
CA LEU A 251 -2.20 -9.38 6.72
C LEU A 251 -2.78 -10.33 5.65
N GLU A 252 -2.32 -10.26 4.40
CA GLU A 252 -2.74 -11.20 3.34
C GLU A 252 -2.30 -12.64 3.66
N ALA A 253 -1.15 -12.80 4.33
CA ALA A 253 -0.65 -14.09 4.77
C ALA A 253 -1.58 -14.81 5.74
N THR A 254 -2.44 -14.10 6.49
CA THR A 254 -3.40 -14.74 7.41
C THR A 254 -4.43 -15.61 6.68
N ALA A 255 -4.57 -15.48 5.35
CA ALA A 255 -5.34 -16.41 4.53
C ALA A 255 -4.78 -17.85 4.52
N PHE A 256 -3.52 -18.03 4.90
CA PHE A 256 -2.84 -19.33 5.01
C PHE A 256 -2.81 -19.86 6.45
N ALA A 257 -3.42 -19.14 7.39
CA ALA A 257 -3.48 -19.51 8.78
C ALA A 257 -4.81 -20.20 9.10
N ARG A 258 -4.75 -21.21 9.98
CA ARG A 258 -5.91 -21.82 10.62
C ARG A 258 -5.70 -21.88 12.12
N VAL A 259 -6.78 -21.85 12.89
CA VAL A 259 -6.74 -22.07 14.33
C VAL A 259 -6.88 -23.56 14.59
N ASP A 260 -5.87 -24.17 15.20
CA ASP A 260 -5.85 -25.57 15.62
C ASP A 260 -5.51 -25.63 17.12
N ARG A 261 -6.44 -26.14 17.94
CA ARG A 261 -6.33 -26.18 19.41
C ARG A 261 -5.90 -24.84 20.03
N GLY A 262 -6.48 -23.75 19.55
CA GLY A 262 -6.19 -22.40 20.04
C GLY A 262 -4.84 -21.81 19.57
N ARG A 263 -4.09 -22.51 18.72
CA ARG A 263 -2.83 -22.04 18.13
C ARG A 263 -2.98 -21.77 16.63
N LEU A 264 -2.22 -20.81 16.11
CA LEU A 264 -2.13 -20.62 14.66
C LEU A 264 -1.23 -21.68 14.05
N VAL A 265 -1.78 -22.39 13.07
CA VAL A 265 -1.04 -23.29 12.19
C VAL A 265 -1.09 -22.69 10.78
N TRP A 266 0.07 -22.66 10.14
CA TRP A 266 0.23 -22.11 8.79
C TRP A 266 0.40 -23.24 7.79
N ALA A 267 -0.31 -23.19 6.68
CA ALA A 267 -0.20 -24.18 5.61
C ALA A 267 -0.14 -23.50 4.25
N ALA A 268 0.90 -23.80 3.49
CA ALA A 268 1.09 -23.33 2.12
C ALA A 268 1.75 -24.40 1.26
N ARG A 269 1.49 -24.34 -0.04
CA ARG A 269 2.13 -25.21 -1.04
C ARG A 269 3.13 -24.39 -1.85
N ALA A 270 4.23 -25.02 -2.26
CA ALA A 270 5.26 -24.37 -3.08
C ALA A 270 4.67 -23.79 -4.37
N ASP A 271 3.71 -24.48 -4.98
CA ASP A 271 3.06 -24.08 -6.23
C ASP A 271 2.19 -22.80 -6.13
N GLN A 272 1.99 -22.27 -4.92
CA GLN A 272 1.33 -20.98 -4.69
C GLN A 272 2.31 -19.80 -4.77
N ALA A 273 3.63 -20.04 -4.69
CA ALA A 273 4.71 -19.05 -4.82
C ALA A 273 4.54 -17.80 -3.92
N ARG A 274 4.29 -18.02 -2.62
CA ARG A 274 3.96 -16.97 -1.62
C ARG A 274 5.03 -16.78 -0.53
N GLU A 275 6.24 -17.24 -0.75
CA GLU A 275 7.31 -17.17 0.25
C GLU A 275 7.60 -15.72 0.72
N HIS A 276 7.45 -14.74 -0.17
CA HIS A 276 7.63 -13.32 0.15
C HIS A 276 6.63 -12.77 1.16
N LEU A 277 5.37 -13.22 1.15
CA LEU A 277 4.38 -12.80 2.15
C LEU A 277 4.41 -13.73 3.37
N LEU A 278 4.64 -15.03 3.16
CA LEU A 278 4.70 -16.01 4.24
C LEU A 278 5.94 -15.81 5.12
N GLY A 279 7.04 -15.28 4.58
CA GLY A 279 8.21 -14.91 5.35
C GLY A 279 7.95 -13.83 6.40
N LEU A 280 6.88 -13.03 6.23
CA LEU A 280 6.54 -11.92 7.12
C LEU A 280 5.78 -12.35 8.37
N VAL A 281 5.21 -13.56 8.40
CA VAL A 281 4.39 -14.02 9.54
C VAL A 281 5.21 -14.18 10.81
N ARG A 282 6.54 -14.30 10.71
CA ARG A 282 7.47 -14.39 11.85
C ARG A 282 7.42 -13.18 12.79
N TRP A 283 6.95 -12.03 12.30
CA TRP A 283 6.86 -10.80 13.08
C TRP A 283 5.44 -10.51 13.57
N LEU A 284 4.47 -11.38 13.25
CA LEU A 284 3.11 -11.25 13.73
C LEU A 284 3.00 -11.75 15.18
N PRO A 285 2.20 -11.11 16.04
CA PRO A 285 1.94 -11.60 17.38
C PRO A 285 1.05 -12.86 17.34
N SER A 286 0.76 -13.45 18.50
CA SER A 286 -0.31 -14.44 18.59
C SER A 286 -1.68 -13.75 18.53
N PRO A 287 -2.70 -14.34 17.88
CA PRO A 287 -4.04 -13.80 17.89
C PRO A 287 -4.68 -14.00 19.27
N PRO A 288 -5.63 -13.13 19.67
CA PRO A 288 -6.55 -13.40 20.76
C PRO A 288 -7.26 -14.75 20.61
N ALA A 289 -7.56 -15.40 21.74
CA ALA A 289 -8.25 -16.68 21.75
C ALA A 289 -9.61 -16.59 21.03
N GLY A 290 -9.88 -17.54 20.14
CA GLY A 290 -11.16 -17.63 19.41
C GLY A 290 -11.33 -16.64 18.25
N GLN A 291 -10.34 -15.78 17.96
CA GLN A 291 -10.45 -14.83 16.85
C GLN A 291 -10.17 -15.50 15.49
N ASP A 292 -11.03 -15.24 14.50
CA ASP A 292 -10.81 -15.64 13.11
C ASP A 292 -9.57 -14.92 12.53
N PRO A 293 -8.60 -15.63 11.92
CA PRO A 293 -7.46 -15.01 11.23
C PRO A 293 -7.84 -13.96 10.17
N ALA A 294 -9.05 -14.03 9.60
CA ALA A 294 -9.58 -13.03 8.66
C ALA A 294 -9.82 -11.66 9.30
N ASP A 295 -10.31 -11.66 10.54
CA ASP A 295 -10.71 -10.46 11.29
C ASP A 295 -9.65 -9.99 12.28
N TRP A 296 -8.56 -10.74 12.39
CA TRP A 296 -7.43 -10.40 13.22
C TRP A 296 -6.64 -9.20 12.69
N ALA A 297 -6.72 -8.07 13.39
CA ALA A 297 -5.96 -6.85 13.13
C ALA A 297 -4.53 -6.96 13.68
N ALA A 298 -3.71 -7.84 13.10
CA ALA A 298 -2.42 -8.24 13.65
C ALA A 298 -1.43 -7.07 13.86
N LEU A 299 -1.49 -6.04 13.01
CA LEU A 299 -0.60 -4.87 13.08
C LEU A 299 -1.03 -3.81 14.13
N ARG A 300 -2.21 -3.99 14.73
CA ARG A 300 -2.67 -3.14 15.84
C ARG A 300 -1.94 -3.48 17.14
N GLY A 301 -1.54 -4.75 17.29
CA GLY A 301 -0.80 -5.24 18.44
C GLY A 301 0.67 -4.80 18.48
N ARG A 302 1.40 -5.35 19.44
CA ARG A 302 2.85 -5.16 19.54
C ARG A 302 3.54 -6.05 18.52
N THR A 303 4.25 -5.42 17.58
CA THR A 303 5.15 -6.08 16.63
C THR A 303 6.59 -5.64 16.90
N PRO A 304 7.62 -6.46 16.64
CA PRO A 304 9.01 -6.05 16.84
C PRO A 304 9.37 -4.79 16.02
N PRO A 305 10.19 -3.87 16.56
CA PRO A 305 10.64 -2.70 15.80
C PRO A 305 11.49 -3.09 14.57
N ALA A 306 12.17 -4.24 14.64
CA ALA A 306 12.92 -4.82 13.52
C ALA A 306 12.04 -5.45 12.43
N ALA A 307 10.71 -5.46 12.57
CA ALA A 307 9.83 -5.90 11.50
C ALA A 307 10.01 -4.97 10.28
N PRO A 308 10.05 -5.51 9.03
CA PRO A 308 10.35 -4.70 7.84
C PRO A 308 9.47 -3.46 7.70
N TRP A 309 8.18 -3.58 8.06
CA TRP A 309 7.25 -2.45 7.97
C TRP A 309 7.48 -1.36 9.01
N ASN A 310 7.96 -1.71 10.21
CA ASN A 310 8.23 -0.73 11.26
C ASN A 310 9.53 0.03 11.00
N LEU A 311 10.60 -0.68 10.58
CA LEU A 311 11.85 -0.04 10.20
C LEU A 311 11.63 0.94 9.04
N ALA A 312 10.93 0.49 8.00
CA ALA A 312 10.63 1.32 6.86
C ALA A 312 9.71 2.51 7.21
N LEU A 313 8.78 2.36 8.16
CA LEU A 313 7.97 3.47 8.64
C LEU A 313 8.82 4.55 9.32
N VAL A 314 9.78 4.17 10.16
CA VAL A 314 10.67 5.13 10.84
C VAL A 314 11.50 5.91 9.83
N VAL A 315 12.07 5.21 8.83
CA VAL A 315 12.80 5.85 7.73
C VAL A 315 11.89 6.77 6.91
N SER A 316 10.68 6.30 6.60
CA SER A 316 9.68 7.06 5.86
C SER A 316 9.29 8.35 6.58
N ALA A 317 9.02 8.27 7.88
CA ALA A 317 8.67 9.41 8.71
C ALA A 317 9.81 10.43 8.81
N ALA A 318 11.04 9.98 9.08
CA ALA A 318 12.21 10.86 9.12
C ALA A 318 12.41 11.60 7.78
N ALA A 319 12.36 10.87 6.67
CA ALA A 319 12.49 11.44 5.33
C ALA A 319 11.31 12.34 4.95
N ALA A 320 10.08 12.05 5.40
CA ALA A 320 8.92 12.90 5.16
C ALA A 320 9.01 14.22 5.92
N ALA A 321 9.49 14.21 7.17
CA ALA A 321 9.77 15.43 7.93
C ALA A 321 10.84 16.29 7.25
N LEU A 322 11.92 15.67 6.77
CA LEU A 322 12.94 16.34 5.95
C LEU A 322 12.35 16.92 4.66
N THR A 323 11.53 16.13 3.95
CA THR A 323 10.85 16.56 2.72
C THR A 323 10.04 17.83 2.97
N GLY A 324 9.19 17.83 3.99
CA GLY A 324 8.38 19.00 4.32
C GLY A 324 9.21 20.23 4.70
N ARG A 325 10.32 20.05 5.44
CA ARG A 325 11.24 21.17 5.73
C ARG A 325 11.87 21.74 4.46
N LEU A 326 12.30 20.90 3.52
CA LEU A 326 12.96 21.34 2.30
C LEU A 326 11.98 21.91 1.26
N LEU A 327 10.71 21.48 1.25
CA LEU A 327 9.67 21.99 0.36
C LEU A 327 9.22 23.42 0.69
N THR A 328 9.45 23.88 1.93
CA THR A 328 9.00 25.20 2.41
C THR A 328 10.07 26.27 2.31
N GLY A 329 11.24 25.95 1.74
CA GLY A 329 12.33 26.88 1.46
C GLY A 329 13.69 26.40 1.96
N PRO A 330 14.78 27.14 1.66
CA PRO A 330 16.13 26.81 2.09
C PRO A 330 16.23 26.57 3.60
N ALA A 331 17.14 25.67 3.99
CA ALA A 331 17.35 25.29 5.37
C ALA A 331 18.85 25.07 5.64
N PRO A 332 19.38 25.55 6.78
CA PRO A 332 20.63 25.03 7.30
C PRO A 332 20.55 23.51 7.49
N ALA A 333 21.64 22.80 7.18
CA ALA A 333 21.69 21.35 7.28
C ALA A 333 21.31 20.84 8.68
N ALA A 334 21.71 21.57 9.74
CA ALA A 334 21.34 21.25 11.11
C ALA A 334 19.83 21.22 11.33
N HIS A 335 19.08 22.23 10.84
CA HIS A 335 17.62 22.28 10.98
C HIS A 335 16.94 21.15 10.21
N ALA A 336 17.47 20.81 9.02
CA ALA A 336 16.98 19.69 8.22
C ALA A 336 17.20 18.33 8.94
N VAL A 337 18.38 18.12 9.53
CA VAL A 337 18.70 16.93 10.33
C VAL A 337 17.82 16.82 11.57
N VAL A 338 17.66 17.92 12.32
CA VAL A 338 16.79 17.94 13.50
C VAL A 338 15.35 17.57 13.13
N ALA A 339 14.81 18.12 12.03
CA ALA A 339 13.47 17.77 11.54
C ALA A 339 13.36 16.26 11.23
N ALA A 340 14.34 15.67 10.57
CA ALA A 340 14.38 14.23 10.29
C ALA A 340 14.45 13.38 11.56
N VAL A 341 15.33 13.73 12.50
CA VAL A 341 15.52 12.99 13.76
C VAL A 341 14.25 12.99 14.58
N VAL A 342 13.63 14.16 14.78
CA VAL A 342 12.38 14.30 15.54
C VAL A 342 11.27 13.47 14.88
N GLY A 343 11.12 13.56 13.55
CA GLY A 343 10.15 12.78 12.81
C GLY A 343 10.35 11.26 12.94
N GLY A 344 11.59 10.79 12.90
CA GLY A 344 11.94 9.38 13.09
C GLY A 344 11.71 8.87 14.52
N VAL A 345 12.12 9.65 15.52
CA VAL A 345 11.94 9.32 16.95
C VAL A 345 10.45 9.24 17.31
N ALA A 346 9.64 10.20 16.84
CA ALA A 346 8.19 10.18 17.07
C ALA A 346 7.53 8.94 16.43
N ALA A 347 7.94 8.56 15.21
CA ALA A 347 7.45 7.35 14.56
C ALA A 347 7.88 6.06 15.32
N LEU A 348 9.11 6.01 15.82
CA LEU A 348 9.58 4.90 16.66
C LEU A 348 8.75 4.80 17.94
N GLY A 349 8.45 5.93 18.60
CA GLY A 349 7.53 5.97 19.74
C GLY A 349 6.17 5.36 19.41
N ALA A 350 5.59 5.71 18.26
CA ALA A 350 4.30 5.17 17.80
C ALA A 350 4.34 3.65 17.54
N VAL A 351 5.48 3.12 17.08
CA VAL A 351 5.73 1.68 16.92
C VAL A 351 5.81 0.98 18.28
N LEU A 352 6.53 1.57 19.24
CA LEU A 352 6.79 1.00 20.56
C LEU A 352 5.58 1.05 21.49
N VAL A 353 4.64 1.97 21.28
CA VAL A 353 3.47 2.20 22.15
C VAL A 353 2.16 1.94 21.38
N PRO A 354 1.82 0.68 21.07
CA PRO A 354 0.67 0.34 20.21
C PRO A 354 -0.69 0.79 20.79
N ARG A 355 -0.86 0.77 22.12
CA ARG A 355 -2.12 1.20 22.77
C ARG A 355 -2.31 2.73 22.76
N GLY A 356 -1.22 3.49 22.85
CA GLY A 356 -1.21 4.96 22.86
C GLY A 356 -0.84 5.59 21.52
N ARG A 357 -0.81 4.79 20.44
CA ARG A 357 -0.24 5.17 19.14
C ARG A 357 -0.79 6.48 18.59
N VAL A 358 -2.11 6.71 18.70
CA VAL A 358 -2.76 7.95 18.24
C VAL A 358 -2.24 9.15 19.04
N ALA A 359 -2.19 9.05 20.37
CA ALA A 359 -1.69 10.13 21.22
C ALA A 359 -0.21 10.43 20.93
N VAL A 360 0.61 9.41 20.72
CA VAL A 360 2.02 9.58 20.35
C VAL A 360 2.18 10.26 18.98
N VAL A 361 1.34 9.92 18.00
CA VAL A 361 1.36 10.59 16.68
C VAL A 361 0.96 12.06 16.80
N LEU A 362 -0.08 12.38 17.58
CA LEU A 362 -0.52 13.77 17.79
C LEU A 362 0.55 14.59 18.54
N ALA A 363 1.14 14.02 19.59
CA ALA A 363 2.25 14.64 20.30
C ALA A 363 3.46 14.84 19.39
N GLY A 364 3.81 13.84 18.57
CA GLY A 364 4.88 13.93 17.58
C GLY A 364 4.65 15.04 16.56
N ALA A 365 3.42 15.22 16.07
CA ALA A 365 3.07 16.32 15.18
C ALA A 365 3.24 17.69 15.85
N ALA A 366 2.80 17.82 17.10
CA ALA A 366 2.94 19.06 17.87
C ALA A 366 4.42 19.40 18.13
N VAL A 367 5.23 18.42 18.52
CA VAL A 367 6.68 18.60 18.72
C VAL A 367 7.36 18.98 17.42
N GLN A 368 7.05 18.29 16.31
CA GLN A 368 7.61 18.61 14.99
C GLN A 368 7.25 20.04 14.57
N LEU A 369 6.01 20.46 14.77
CA LEU A 369 5.57 21.83 14.48
C LEU A 369 6.32 22.86 15.34
N ALA A 370 6.44 22.62 16.64
CA ALA A 370 7.17 23.50 17.55
C ALA A 370 8.65 23.65 17.14
N VAL A 371 9.30 22.55 16.77
CA VAL A 371 10.67 22.54 16.24
C VAL A 371 10.78 23.36 14.95
N LEU A 372 9.83 23.22 14.03
CA LEU A 372 9.82 23.98 12.78
C LEU A 372 9.60 25.48 13.01
N VAL A 373 8.75 25.85 13.98
CA VAL A 373 8.53 27.25 14.40
C VAL A 373 9.80 27.81 15.02
N ALA A 374 10.41 27.10 15.98
CA ALA A 374 11.64 27.52 16.64
C ALA A 374 12.82 27.67 15.66
N ALA A 375 12.88 26.83 14.63
CA ALA A 375 13.88 26.88 13.57
C ALA A 375 13.61 27.95 12.50
N GLY A 376 12.57 28.77 12.65
CA GLY A 376 12.20 29.83 11.71
C GLY A 376 11.80 29.33 10.32
N ALA A 377 11.17 28.15 10.23
CA ALA A 377 10.70 27.65 8.93
C ALA A 377 9.65 28.62 8.33
N PRO A 378 9.68 28.95 7.03
CA PRO A 378 8.77 29.95 6.44
C PRO A 378 7.29 29.57 6.55
N ARG A 379 6.98 28.27 6.48
CA ARG A 379 5.61 27.74 6.57
C ARG A 379 5.56 26.48 7.45
N PRO A 380 5.70 26.61 8.78
CA PRO A 380 5.78 25.47 9.69
C PRO A 380 4.58 24.51 9.58
N PRO A 381 3.32 24.98 9.44
CA PRO A 381 2.18 24.09 9.22
C PRO A 381 2.28 23.27 7.93
N ALA A 382 2.72 23.85 6.81
CA ALA A 382 2.88 23.11 5.56
C ALA A 382 4.03 22.10 5.64
N ALA A 383 5.12 22.47 6.31
CA ALA A 383 6.29 21.61 6.49
C ALA A 383 6.02 20.35 7.32
N VAL A 384 5.04 20.36 8.23
CA VAL A 384 4.68 19.17 9.03
C VAL A 384 3.75 18.20 8.27
N LEU A 385 3.06 18.66 7.22
CA LEU A 385 2.03 17.85 6.54
C LEU A 385 2.54 16.54 5.92
N PRO A 386 3.71 16.46 5.26
CA PRO A 386 4.19 15.19 4.72
C PRO A 386 4.38 14.12 5.80
N TRP A 387 4.89 14.51 6.98
CA TRP A 387 5.03 13.60 8.12
C TRP A 387 3.65 13.15 8.64
N VAL A 388 2.73 14.09 8.81
CA VAL A 388 1.35 13.80 9.24
C VAL A 388 0.66 12.85 8.27
N ALA A 389 0.84 13.02 6.96
CA ALA A 389 0.26 12.15 5.94
C ALA A 389 0.76 10.71 6.06
N VAL A 390 2.08 10.51 6.24
CA VAL A 390 2.68 9.19 6.47
C VAL A 390 2.13 8.55 7.75
N MET A 391 2.06 9.30 8.84
CA MET A 391 1.61 8.77 10.13
C MET A 391 0.09 8.53 10.18
N ALA A 392 -0.72 9.35 9.51
CA ALA A 392 -2.15 9.11 9.36
C ALA A 392 -2.40 7.82 8.57
N ALA A 393 -1.67 7.62 7.46
CA ALA A 393 -1.73 6.37 6.71
C ALA A 393 -1.30 5.17 7.58
N TYR A 394 -0.26 5.34 8.42
CA TYR A 394 0.15 4.33 9.40
C TYR A 394 -0.95 3.91 10.37
N LEU A 395 -1.62 4.88 10.97
CA LEU A 395 -2.74 4.62 11.88
C LEU A 395 -3.86 3.84 11.19
N VAL A 396 -4.22 4.23 9.96
CA VAL A 396 -5.27 3.57 9.19
C VAL A 396 -4.88 2.13 8.83
N PHE A 397 -3.68 1.90 8.27
CA PHE A 397 -3.31 0.56 7.82
C PHE A 397 -3.07 -0.38 8.99
N SER A 398 -2.49 0.10 10.09
CA SER A 398 -2.18 -0.74 11.25
C SER A 398 -3.42 -1.17 12.02
N ALA A 399 -4.55 -0.46 11.86
CA ALA A 399 -5.84 -0.86 12.39
C ALA A 399 -6.57 -1.91 11.52
N GLY A 400 -6.07 -2.20 10.31
CA GLY A 400 -6.70 -3.11 9.36
C GLY A 400 -6.53 -4.59 9.70
N SER A 401 -7.49 -5.39 9.24
CA SER A 401 -7.49 -6.86 9.19
C SER A 401 -7.56 -7.31 7.73
N ARG A 402 -7.40 -8.61 7.44
CA ARG A 402 -7.55 -9.12 6.07
C ARG A 402 -8.94 -8.83 5.48
N SER A 403 -10.00 -8.93 6.30
CA SER A 403 -11.38 -8.66 5.89
C SER A 403 -11.68 -7.19 5.62
N THR A 404 -10.91 -6.27 6.21
CA THR A 404 -11.13 -4.82 6.10
C THR A 404 -10.11 -4.11 5.21
N VAL A 405 -8.94 -4.71 4.97
CA VAL A 405 -7.88 -4.15 4.12
C VAL A 405 -8.37 -4.03 2.67
N GLY A 406 -8.31 -2.80 2.15
CA GLY A 406 -8.79 -2.47 0.79
C GLY A 406 -10.25 -2.05 0.72
N ALA A 407 -11.02 -2.18 1.82
CA ALA A 407 -12.31 -1.52 1.93
C ALA A 407 -12.07 -0.06 2.37
N PRO A 408 -12.59 0.94 1.63
CA PRO A 408 -12.56 2.31 2.12
C PRO A 408 -13.29 2.38 3.46
N THR A 409 -12.70 3.09 4.43
CA THR A 409 -13.29 3.29 5.75
C THR A 409 -14.71 3.83 5.58
N ARG A 410 -15.61 3.56 6.54
CA ARG A 410 -16.98 4.10 6.48
C ARG A 410 -16.95 5.62 6.28
N LEU A 411 -16.00 6.29 6.92
CA LEU A 411 -15.75 7.73 6.79
C LEU A 411 -15.29 8.14 5.38
N ALA A 412 -14.33 7.43 4.78
CA ALA A 412 -13.91 7.73 3.40
C ALA A 412 -15.05 7.50 2.40
N ARG A 413 -15.85 6.45 2.60
CA ARG A 413 -17.04 6.21 1.77
C ARG A 413 -18.09 7.29 1.95
N SER A 414 -18.39 7.68 3.18
CA SER A 414 -19.38 8.72 3.45
C SER A 414 -18.92 10.08 2.92
N ALA A 415 -17.63 10.41 3.08
CA ALA A 415 -17.05 11.63 2.53
C ALA A 415 -17.08 11.64 0.99
N ALA A 416 -16.68 10.53 0.35
CA ALA A 416 -16.75 10.41 -1.11
C ALA A 416 -18.21 10.46 -1.61
N ALA A 417 -19.12 9.76 -0.95
CA ALA A 417 -20.55 9.80 -1.27
C ALA A 417 -21.13 11.20 -1.11
N ALA A 418 -20.77 11.92 -0.04
CA ALA A 418 -21.21 13.30 0.19
C ALA A 418 -20.65 14.25 -0.88
N ALA A 419 -19.36 14.12 -1.24
CA ALA A 419 -18.73 14.94 -2.26
C ALA A 419 -19.30 14.68 -3.67
N LEU A 420 -19.64 13.42 -3.98
CA LEU A 420 -20.20 13.04 -5.28
C LEU A 420 -21.72 13.16 -5.36
N ALA A 421 -22.42 13.31 -4.22
CA ALA A 421 -23.87 13.39 -4.18
C ALA A 421 -24.47 14.50 -5.07
N PRO A 422 -23.91 15.72 -5.15
CA PRO A 422 -24.44 16.76 -6.04
C PRO A 422 -24.36 16.35 -7.51
N VAL A 423 -23.22 15.78 -7.94
CA VAL A 423 -22.99 15.30 -9.31
C VAL A 423 -23.94 14.14 -9.63
N ALA A 424 -24.01 13.14 -8.74
CA ALA A 424 -24.91 12.01 -8.91
C ALA A 424 -26.37 12.47 -9.01
N ARG A 425 -26.81 13.39 -8.14
CA ARG A 425 -28.16 13.98 -8.17
C ARG A 425 -28.45 14.73 -9.46
N ALA A 426 -27.46 15.45 -10.01
CA ALA A 426 -27.60 16.15 -11.29
C ALA A 426 -27.78 15.16 -12.45
N VAL A 427 -27.01 14.06 -12.45
CA VAL A 427 -27.05 13.05 -13.53
C VAL A 427 -28.33 12.21 -13.50
N VAL A 428 -28.75 11.71 -12.33
CA VAL A 428 -29.89 10.76 -12.25
C VAL A 428 -31.25 11.45 -12.08
N GLY A 429 -31.26 12.76 -11.84
CA GLY A 429 -32.47 13.53 -11.56
C GLY A 429 -32.97 13.40 -10.12
N ARG A 430 -33.83 14.35 -9.70
CA ARG A 430 -34.30 14.45 -8.30
C ARG A 430 -35.18 13.26 -7.87
N ALA A 431 -36.07 12.78 -8.72
CA ALA A 431 -37.00 11.69 -8.41
C ALA A 431 -36.24 10.37 -8.13
N THR A 432 -35.37 9.97 -9.05
CA THR A 432 -34.50 8.78 -8.90
C THR A 432 -33.62 8.89 -7.66
N TRP A 433 -33.04 10.07 -7.41
CA TRP A 433 -32.21 10.31 -6.23
C TRP A 433 -32.97 10.10 -4.90
N GLN A 434 -34.24 10.48 -4.83
CA GLN A 434 -35.07 10.25 -3.64
C GLN A 434 -35.36 8.77 -3.39
N VAL A 435 -35.61 7.99 -4.46
CA VAL A 435 -35.78 6.53 -4.36
C VAL A 435 -34.51 5.86 -3.81
N LEU A 436 -33.33 6.25 -4.35
CA LEU A 436 -32.05 5.72 -3.90
C LEU A 436 -31.77 6.00 -2.41
N ARG A 437 -32.06 7.21 -1.92
CA ARG A 437 -31.95 7.53 -0.48
C ARG A 437 -32.99 6.81 0.38
N GLY A 438 -34.19 6.56 -0.16
CA GLY A 438 -35.27 5.86 0.54
C GLY A 438 -34.91 4.40 0.84
N ALA A 439 -34.19 3.74 -0.07
CA ALA A 439 -33.72 2.37 0.09
C ALA A 439 -32.65 2.22 1.19
N GLU A 440 -31.73 3.19 1.33
CA GLU A 440 -30.69 3.14 2.37
C GLU A 440 -31.24 3.29 3.80
N ARG A 441 -32.36 4.01 3.97
CA ARG A 441 -33.01 4.16 5.29
C ARG A 441 -33.74 2.90 5.75
N ARG A 442 -34.10 2.00 4.84
CA ARG A 442 -34.77 0.72 5.12
C ARG A 442 -33.75 -0.44 5.11
N GLY A 443 -32.64 -0.29 5.84
CA GLY A 443 -31.64 -1.36 5.97
C GLY A 443 -32.28 -2.70 6.33
N PRO A 444 -31.64 -3.84 5.98
CA PRO A 444 -32.20 -5.17 6.21
C PRO A 444 -32.57 -5.30 7.69
N ARG A 445 -33.85 -5.54 7.96
CA ARG A 445 -34.38 -5.82 9.30
C ARG A 445 -33.87 -7.15 9.81
#